data_AF-A0A8H8IP46-F1
#
_entry.id   AF-A0A8H8IP46-F1
#
_cell.length_a   1.000
_cell.length_b   1.000
_cell.length_c   1.000
_cell.angle_alpha   90.00
_cell.angle_beta   90.00
_cell.angle_gamma   90.00
#
_symmetry.space_group_name_H-M   'P 1'
#
loop_
_entity.id
_entity.type
_entity.pdbx_description
1 polymer ?
#
loop_
_entity_poly.entity_id
_entity_poly.type
_entity_poly.pdbx_seq_one_letter_code
_entity_poly.pdbx_strand_id
1 'polypeptide(L)'
;MVGGHLGLFVSQLNQSRRAQSVLVRLDEQGQLLNPVWGMRLGGKNPQVTIGALDPNDYEGDINWVPAVGDQPVISVDALKGYQGNVIPANYPLNATIDSMSKNIYLPELDVFMMNTSYVGPQEIINIYPPDNKTFGVLCNGTKFPTVDFSVEINGVDYPVTQPDLIRKPNFFTSANGFCNVGIMESSLGEYVLGITFLRSVYLAYRFPTGSCPGYWGFATPKGVDLPTPTNRKPKATPTDASTCLAFTRPSSTPTPTIKSENGGFTGEKYAVYGRPNDAQVELRGVADLPALKAAGAVYGFEG
;
A
#
# COMPACT_ATOMS: atom_id res chain seq x y z
N MET A 1 2.65 16.39 -11.50
CA MET A 1 1.29 15.96 -11.11
C MET A 1 0.96 14.69 -11.88
N VAL A 2 0.26 13.73 -11.27
CA VAL A 2 -0.24 12.53 -11.95
C VAL A 2 -1.60 12.87 -12.54
N GLY A 3 -1.89 12.50 -13.79
CA GLY A 3 -3.13 12.85 -14.50
C GLY A 3 -4.40 12.10 -14.06
N GLY A 4 -4.35 11.35 -12.95
CA GLY A 4 -5.48 10.57 -12.44
C GLY A 4 -5.07 9.55 -11.36
N HIS A 5 -6.07 8.94 -10.72
CA HIS A 5 -5.92 7.87 -9.73
C HIS A 5 -6.64 6.61 -10.20
N LEU A 6 -6.03 5.44 -9.95
CA LEU A 6 -6.65 4.14 -10.21
C LEU A 6 -7.12 3.53 -8.90
N GLY A 7 -8.44 3.54 -8.67
CA GLY A 7 -9.05 2.88 -7.51
C GLY A 7 -9.08 1.36 -7.71
N LEU A 8 -8.30 0.62 -6.92
CA LEU A 8 -8.15 -0.83 -7.03
C LEU A 8 -9.00 -1.63 -6.02
N PHE A 9 -9.62 -0.96 -5.05
CA PHE A 9 -10.52 -1.60 -4.09
C PHE A 9 -11.86 -1.92 -4.75
N VAL A 10 -12.41 -3.09 -4.42
CA VAL A 10 -13.70 -3.55 -4.94
C VAL A 10 -14.65 -3.78 -3.80
N SER A 11 -15.82 -3.17 -3.91
CA SER A 11 -16.87 -3.28 -2.89
C SER A 11 -17.41 -4.72 -2.77
N GLN A 12 -17.45 -5.22 -1.53
CA GLN A 12 -18.00 -6.50 -1.12
C GLN A 12 -19.52 -6.48 -0.87
N LEU A 13 -20.10 -5.33 -0.58
CA LEU A 13 -21.52 -5.21 -0.22
C LEU A 13 -22.32 -4.36 -1.22
N ASN A 14 -21.70 -3.35 -1.84
CA ASN A 14 -22.35 -2.45 -2.78
C ASN A 14 -22.20 -2.95 -4.23
N GLN A 15 -23.23 -3.63 -4.71
CA GLN A 15 -23.29 -4.19 -6.06
C GLN A 15 -23.08 -3.14 -7.16
N SER A 16 -23.66 -1.95 -7.01
CA SER A 16 -23.52 -0.87 -8.00
C SER A 16 -22.07 -0.39 -8.12
N ARG A 17 -21.37 -0.23 -6.99
CA ARG A 17 -19.93 0.11 -6.99
C ARG A 17 -19.09 -1.02 -7.55
N ARG A 18 -19.43 -2.29 -7.23
CA ARG A 18 -18.74 -3.46 -7.79
C ARG A 18 -18.85 -3.50 -9.32
N ALA A 19 -20.04 -3.31 -9.88
CA ALA A 19 -20.29 -3.32 -11.32
C ALA A 19 -19.59 -2.18 -12.09
N GLN A 20 -19.17 -1.12 -11.38
CA GLN A 20 -18.37 -0.03 -11.92
C GLN A 20 -16.86 -0.32 -11.88
N SER A 21 -16.42 -1.34 -11.15
CA SER A 21 -15.00 -1.70 -11.06
C SER A 21 -14.49 -2.26 -12.38
N VAL A 22 -13.39 -1.68 -12.87
CA VAL A 22 -12.68 -2.20 -14.04
C VAL A 22 -12.17 -3.62 -13.81
N LEU A 23 -11.73 -3.94 -12.59
CA LEU A 23 -11.18 -5.25 -12.24
C LEU A 23 -12.24 -6.36 -12.34
N VAL A 24 -13.45 -6.07 -11.86
CA VAL A 24 -14.57 -7.01 -11.92
C VAL A 24 -14.97 -7.26 -13.37
N ARG A 25 -15.04 -6.22 -14.20
CA ARG A 25 -15.37 -6.37 -15.62
C ARG A 25 -14.30 -7.18 -16.37
N LEU A 26 -13.03 -6.97 -16.07
CA LEU A 26 -11.94 -7.75 -16.67
C LEU A 26 -12.02 -9.24 -16.27
N ASP A 27 -12.36 -9.52 -15.00
CA ASP A 27 -12.58 -10.89 -14.51
C ASP A 27 -13.78 -11.56 -15.19
N GLU A 28 -14.93 -10.89 -15.23
CA GLU A 28 -16.17 -11.38 -15.85
C GLU A 28 -16.02 -11.63 -17.36
N GLN A 29 -15.12 -10.90 -18.02
CA GLN A 29 -14.76 -11.10 -19.43
C GLN A 29 -13.69 -12.18 -19.65
N GLY A 30 -13.22 -12.84 -18.59
CA GLY A 30 -12.17 -13.85 -18.66
C GLY A 30 -10.80 -13.30 -19.07
N GLN A 31 -10.56 -12.00 -18.87
CA GLN A 31 -9.29 -11.35 -19.20
C GLN A 31 -8.25 -11.46 -18.07
N LEU A 32 -8.68 -11.86 -16.87
CA LEU A 32 -7.81 -12.10 -15.73
C LEU A 32 -7.67 -13.60 -15.49
N LEU A 33 -6.44 -14.05 -15.19
CA LEU A 33 -6.19 -15.45 -14.83
C LEU A 33 -6.78 -15.79 -13.45
N ASN A 34 -6.75 -14.81 -12.54
CA ASN A 34 -7.27 -14.89 -11.18
C ASN A 34 -7.86 -13.51 -10.79
N PRO A 35 -8.86 -13.47 -9.88
CA PRO A 35 -9.46 -12.23 -9.41
C PRO A 35 -8.61 -11.51 -8.35
N VAL A 36 -7.36 -11.19 -8.70
CA VAL A 36 -6.36 -10.66 -7.78
C VAL A 36 -5.55 -9.53 -8.39
N TRP A 37 -4.95 -8.73 -7.53
CA TRP A 37 -3.77 -7.93 -7.87
C TRP A 37 -2.72 -8.02 -6.75
N GLY A 38 -1.47 -7.77 -7.11
CA GLY A 38 -0.32 -7.72 -6.21
C GLY A 38 0.47 -6.42 -6.39
N MET A 39 1.07 -5.91 -5.32
CA MET A 39 1.90 -4.71 -5.33
C MET A 39 3.19 -4.93 -4.54
N ARG A 40 4.31 -4.55 -5.16
CA ARG A 40 5.61 -4.36 -4.50
C ARG A 40 6.04 -2.91 -4.72
N LEU A 41 5.91 -2.09 -3.69
CA LEU A 41 6.19 -0.65 -3.78
C LEU A 41 7.61 -0.27 -3.32
N GLY A 42 8.26 -1.16 -2.56
CA GLY A 42 9.64 -1.01 -2.11
C GLY A 42 10.68 -1.58 -3.08
N GLY A 43 11.94 -1.23 -2.83
CA GLY A 43 13.09 -1.73 -3.59
C GLY A 43 13.24 -1.11 -4.98
N LYS A 44 14.08 -1.75 -5.81
CA LYS A 44 14.28 -1.35 -7.21
C LYS A 44 13.11 -1.86 -8.05
N ASN A 45 12.66 -1.05 -9.02
CA ASN A 45 11.57 -1.37 -9.95
C ASN A 45 10.26 -1.77 -9.22
N PRO A 46 9.56 -0.81 -8.58
CA PRO A 46 8.26 -1.09 -7.98
C PRO A 46 7.27 -1.56 -9.05
N GLN A 47 6.41 -2.50 -8.69
CA GLN A 47 5.53 -3.19 -9.63
C GLN A 47 4.12 -3.39 -9.07
N VAL A 48 3.17 -3.40 -10.00
CA VAL A 48 1.78 -3.80 -9.77
C VAL A 48 1.47 -4.90 -10.78
N THR A 49 0.94 -6.01 -10.30
CA THR A 49 0.47 -7.13 -11.11
C THR A 49 -1.03 -7.25 -10.97
N ILE A 50 -1.76 -7.36 -12.09
CA ILE A 50 -3.22 -7.47 -12.11
C ILE A 50 -3.58 -8.78 -12.83
N GLY A 51 -4.49 -9.54 -12.25
CA GLY A 51 -4.94 -10.83 -12.79
C GLY A 51 -4.10 -12.03 -12.35
N ALA A 52 -2.97 -11.82 -11.70
CA ALA A 52 -2.14 -12.87 -11.09
C ALA A 52 -1.20 -12.26 -10.05
N LEU A 53 -0.67 -13.10 -9.17
CA LEU A 53 0.38 -12.75 -8.21
C LEU A 53 1.71 -13.30 -8.75
N ASP A 54 2.69 -12.44 -9.00
CA ASP A 54 4.01 -12.86 -9.49
C ASP A 54 4.86 -13.40 -8.33
N PRO A 55 5.23 -14.71 -8.34
CA PRO A 55 6.09 -15.29 -7.30
C PRO A 55 7.50 -14.67 -7.23
N ASN A 56 7.91 -13.89 -8.23
CA ASN A 56 9.18 -13.16 -8.21
C ASN A 56 9.13 -11.85 -7.40
N ASP A 57 7.95 -11.41 -6.97
CA ASP A 57 7.80 -10.20 -6.17
C ASP A 57 7.77 -10.45 -4.65
N TYR A 58 7.63 -11.71 -4.21
CA TYR A 58 7.56 -12.04 -2.78
C TYR A 58 8.26 -13.35 -2.40
N GLU A 59 8.54 -13.49 -1.11
CA GLU A 59 9.15 -14.66 -0.48
C GLU A 59 8.18 -15.34 0.47
N GLY A 60 8.28 -16.67 0.54
CA GLY A 60 7.43 -17.49 1.39
C GLY A 60 5.97 -17.55 0.92
N ASP A 61 5.10 -17.93 1.84
CA ASP A 61 3.66 -17.97 1.62
C ASP A 61 3.00 -16.63 1.94
N ILE A 62 1.91 -16.32 1.23
CA ILE A 62 1.13 -15.11 1.50
C ILE A 62 0.22 -15.34 2.70
N ASN A 63 0.32 -14.46 3.70
CA ASN A 63 -0.54 -14.42 4.87
C ASN A 63 -1.84 -13.68 4.53
N TRP A 64 -2.93 -14.44 4.38
CA TRP A 64 -4.23 -13.90 3.99
C TRP A 64 -5.12 -13.59 5.19
N VAL A 65 -5.75 -12.42 5.17
CA VAL A 65 -6.75 -11.98 6.13
C VAL A 65 -8.02 -11.51 5.42
N PRO A 66 -9.22 -11.74 5.98
CA PRO A 66 -10.46 -11.28 5.38
C PRO A 66 -10.51 -9.74 5.37
N ALA A 67 -11.05 -9.18 4.29
CA ALA A 67 -11.34 -7.75 4.25
C ALA A 67 -12.52 -7.40 5.18
N VAL A 68 -12.40 -6.31 5.93
CA VAL A 68 -13.39 -5.90 6.93
C VAL A 68 -14.46 -5.03 6.27
N GLY A 69 -15.69 -5.56 6.20
CA GLY A 69 -16.84 -4.83 5.67
C GLY A 69 -16.66 -4.40 4.21
N ASP A 70 -17.07 -3.18 3.88
CA ASP A 70 -17.06 -2.65 2.52
C ASP A 70 -15.99 -1.56 2.30
N GLN A 71 -14.88 -1.64 3.03
CA GLN A 71 -13.80 -0.66 3.04
C GLN A 71 -12.44 -1.36 2.88
N PRO A 72 -11.37 -0.66 2.46
CA PRO A 72 -10.03 -1.22 2.39
C PRO A 72 -9.39 -1.33 3.79
N VAL A 73 -10.05 -2.05 4.69
CA VAL A 73 -9.68 -2.17 6.11
C VAL A 73 -9.32 -3.60 6.44
N ILE A 74 -8.29 -3.76 7.28
CA ILE A 74 -7.86 -5.03 7.86
C ILE A 74 -7.90 -4.99 9.38
N SER A 75 -7.99 -6.17 10.00
CA SER A 75 -7.73 -6.34 11.42
C SER A 75 -6.22 -6.46 11.66
N VAL A 76 -5.71 -5.72 12.63
CA VAL A 76 -4.31 -5.71 13.08
C VAL A 76 -4.26 -6.22 14.52
N ASP A 77 -3.36 -7.18 14.78
CA ASP A 77 -3.24 -7.83 16.09
C ASP A 77 -2.43 -6.98 17.07
N ALA A 78 -1.39 -6.31 16.60
CA ALA A 78 -0.56 -5.41 17.38
C ALA A 78 0.16 -4.38 16.49
N LEU A 79 0.35 -3.17 16.98
CA LEU A 79 1.39 -2.25 16.51
C LEU A 79 2.55 -2.33 17.49
N LYS A 80 3.77 -2.42 17.00
CA LYS A 80 4.97 -2.55 17.84
C LYS A 80 5.99 -1.48 17.46
N GLY A 81 6.63 -0.93 18.48
CA GLY A 81 7.75 -0.01 18.33
C GLY A 81 9.09 -0.72 18.58
N TYR A 82 10.02 0.05 19.12
CA TYR A 82 11.38 -0.36 19.46
C TYR A 82 11.44 -1.71 20.17
N GLN A 83 12.28 -2.60 19.65
CA GLN A 83 12.49 -3.95 20.16
C GLN A 83 11.21 -4.81 20.28
N GLY A 84 10.18 -4.49 19.48
CA GLY A 84 8.93 -5.26 19.45
C GLY A 84 7.97 -4.94 20.60
N ASN A 85 8.21 -3.87 21.36
CA ASN A 85 7.29 -3.42 22.40
C ASN A 85 5.94 -3.03 21.81
N VAL A 86 4.87 -3.63 22.30
CA VAL A 86 3.51 -3.35 21.83
C VAL A 86 3.10 -1.94 22.24
N ILE A 87 2.68 -1.14 21.26
CA ILE A 87 2.15 0.21 21.45
C ILE A 87 0.74 0.08 22.06
N PRO A 88 0.41 0.76 23.16
CA PRO A 88 -0.91 0.67 23.79
C PRO A 88 -2.05 1.09 22.85
N ALA A 89 -2.98 0.18 22.61
CA ALA A 89 -4.23 0.41 21.86
C ALA A 89 -5.25 -0.69 22.18
N ASN A 90 -6.49 -0.52 21.71
CA ASN A 90 -7.55 -1.53 21.83
C ASN A 90 -7.43 -2.56 20.70
N TYR A 91 -6.72 -3.66 20.94
CA TYR A 91 -6.50 -4.73 19.96
C TYR A 91 -7.58 -5.85 20.03
N PRO A 92 -7.85 -6.54 18.90
CA PRO A 92 -7.39 -6.20 17.56
C PRO A 92 -8.02 -4.88 17.08
N LEU A 93 -7.27 -4.09 16.32
CA LEU A 93 -7.74 -2.81 15.79
C LEU A 93 -7.96 -2.88 14.28
N ASN A 94 -8.78 -1.97 13.77
CA ASN A 94 -9.01 -1.82 12.34
C ASN A 94 -8.07 -0.76 11.78
N ALA A 95 -7.32 -1.11 10.73
CA ALA A 95 -6.45 -0.19 10.01
C ALA A 95 -6.81 -0.14 8.52
N THR A 96 -6.86 1.07 7.97
CA THR A 96 -7.10 1.33 6.55
C THR A 96 -5.82 1.12 5.76
N ILE A 97 -5.87 0.35 4.67
CA ILE A 97 -4.81 0.21 3.68
C ILE A 97 -4.98 1.30 2.63
N ASP A 98 -4.05 2.24 2.55
CA ASP A 98 -4.18 3.38 1.64
C ASP A 98 -2.86 3.79 0.97
N SER A 99 -2.73 3.48 -0.33
CA SER A 99 -1.57 3.88 -1.13
C SER A 99 -1.52 5.38 -1.46
N MET A 100 -2.59 6.15 -1.19
CA MET A 100 -2.59 7.61 -1.32
C MET A 100 -1.98 8.30 -0.10
N SER A 101 -2.03 7.64 1.05
CA SER A 101 -1.42 8.09 2.28
C SER A 101 0.08 7.87 2.26
N LYS A 102 0.86 8.94 2.47
CA LYS A 102 2.34 8.83 2.49
C LYS A 102 2.86 8.15 3.75
N ASN A 103 2.17 8.33 4.87
CA ASN A 103 2.62 7.96 6.21
C ASN A 103 1.82 6.79 6.78
N ILE A 104 2.33 6.24 7.87
CA ILE A 104 1.51 5.51 8.83
C ILE A 104 0.81 6.56 9.69
N TYR A 105 -0.49 6.42 9.89
CA TYR A 105 -1.26 7.32 10.75
C TYR A 105 -1.71 6.58 12.01
N LEU A 106 -1.51 7.23 13.15
CA LEU A 106 -1.98 6.79 14.47
C LEU A 106 -2.99 7.82 15.00
N PRO A 107 -4.02 7.41 15.77
CA PRO A 107 -4.93 8.35 16.40
C PRO A 107 -4.23 9.28 17.40
N GLU A 108 -3.28 8.75 18.17
CA GLU A 108 -2.52 9.47 19.20
C GLU A 108 -1.02 9.25 18.97
N LEU A 109 -0.33 10.30 18.48
CA LEU A 109 1.09 10.20 18.10
C LEU A 109 2.04 10.34 19.31
N ASP A 110 1.61 11.08 20.32
CA ASP A 110 2.38 11.37 21.54
C ASP A 110 2.76 10.10 22.30
N VAL A 111 1.84 9.13 22.39
CA VAL A 111 2.10 7.81 22.99
C VAL A 111 3.34 7.17 22.35
N PHE A 112 3.46 7.23 21.02
CA PHE A 112 4.59 6.68 20.29
C PHE A 112 5.86 7.51 20.48
N MET A 113 5.82 8.82 20.19
CA MET A 113 7.02 9.65 20.13
C MET A 113 7.61 10.02 21.49
N MET A 114 6.80 10.09 22.56
CA MET A 114 7.27 10.48 23.89
C MET A 114 7.83 9.30 24.71
N ASN A 115 7.65 8.07 24.24
CA ASN A 115 8.11 6.88 24.95
C ASN A 115 9.25 6.19 24.19
N THR A 116 10.45 6.24 24.77
CA THR A 116 11.67 5.59 24.21
C THR A 116 11.54 4.08 24.04
N SER A 117 10.60 3.41 24.73
CA SER A 117 10.29 2.01 24.52
C SER A 117 9.60 1.75 23.18
N TYR A 118 9.04 2.77 22.53
CA TYR A 118 8.34 2.66 21.24
C TYR A 118 9.09 3.37 20.12
N VAL A 119 9.48 4.63 20.28
CA VAL A 119 10.24 5.35 19.23
C VAL A 119 11.72 4.94 19.19
N GLY A 120 12.23 4.34 20.25
CA GLY A 120 13.65 4.03 20.43
C GLY A 120 14.44 5.17 21.08
N PRO A 121 15.74 4.97 21.35
CA PRO A 121 16.59 5.99 21.94
C PRO A 121 16.86 7.11 20.92
N GLN A 122 16.41 8.33 21.23
CA GLN A 122 16.64 9.51 20.39
C GLN A 122 17.49 10.55 21.15
N GLU A 123 18.46 11.17 20.48
CA GLU A 123 19.20 12.30 21.04
C GLU A 123 18.27 13.50 21.24
N ILE A 124 17.55 13.86 20.18
CA ILE A 124 16.58 14.96 20.16
C ILE A 124 15.41 14.57 19.26
N ILE A 125 14.20 14.83 19.74
CA ILE A 125 12.97 14.79 18.96
C ILE A 125 12.53 16.23 18.70
N ASN A 126 12.27 16.56 17.44
CA ASN A 126 11.74 17.86 17.03
C ASN A 126 10.27 17.70 16.63
N ILE A 127 9.38 18.26 17.45
CA ILE A 127 7.93 18.29 17.17
C ILE A 127 7.65 19.54 16.33
N TYR A 128 6.92 19.38 15.23
CA TYR A 128 6.67 20.49 14.31
C TYR A 128 5.39 21.27 14.69
N PRO A 129 5.49 22.54 15.07
CA PRO A 129 4.32 23.41 15.26
C PRO A 129 3.72 23.86 13.91
N PRO A 130 2.44 24.24 13.86
CA PRO A 130 1.54 24.44 15.01
C PRO A 130 0.70 23.21 15.39
N ASP A 131 0.70 22.14 14.59
CA ASP A 131 -0.27 21.05 14.75
C ASP A 131 0.24 19.85 15.55
N ASN A 132 1.55 19.73 15.80
CA ASN A 132 2.18 18.63 16.54
C ASN A 132 1.86 17.23 15.98
N LYS A 133 1.41 17.15 14.72
CA LYS A 133 0.98 15.91 14.05
C LYS A 133 2.11 15.16 13.36
N THR A 134 3.29 15.77 13.37
CA THR A 134 4.52 15.25 12.77
C THR A 134 5.68 15.51 13.71
N PHE A 135 6.69 14.66 13.62
CA PHE A 135 7.94 14.84 14.34
C PHE A 135 9.13 14.40 13.49
N GLY A 136 10.29 14.90 13.87
CA GLY A 136 11.57 14.52 13.31
C GLY A 136 12.54 14.06 14.38
N VAL A 137 13.51 13.26 13.95
CA VAL A 137 14.63 12.79 14.78
C VAL A 137 15.93 13.42 14.29
N LEU A 138 16.85 13.72 15.19
CA LEU A 138 18.13 14.34 14.85
C LEU A 138 18.97 13.38 13.97
N CYS A 139 19.28 13.80 12.75
CA CYS A 139 19.95 12.97 11.75
C CYS A 139 21.42 13.34 11.51
N ASN A 140 21.83 14.54 11.90
CA ASN A 140 23.22 15.00 11.85
C ASN A 140 23.87 14.99 13.24
N GLY A 141 23.33 14.19 14.17
CA GLY A 141 23.87 14.02 15.52
C GLY A 141 25.12 13.13 15.55
N THR A 142 25.48 12.68 16.76
CA THR A 142 26.67 11.83 16.94
C THR A 142 26.48 10.42 16.40
N LYS A 143 25.22 9.95 16.36
CA LYS A 143 24.80 8.68 15.76
C LYS A 143 23.61 8.90 14.85
N PHE A 144 23.51 8.09 13.80
CA PHE A 144 22.29 8.07 12.99
C PHE A 144 21.14 7.48 13.83
N PRO A 145 19.96 8.13 13.86
CA PRO A 145 18.85 7.69 14.69
C PRO A 145 18.29 6.35 14.19
N THR A 146 17.66 5.61 15.09
CA THR A 146 16.93 4.37 14.77
C THR A 146 15.51 4.52 15.27
N VAL A 147 14.53 4.23 14.43
CA VAL A 147 13.11 4.22 14.79
C VAL A 147 12.53 2.91 14.31
N ASP A 148 12.01 2.08 15.20
CA ASP A 148 11.39 0.83 14.78
C ASP A 148 9.87 0.97 14.79
N PHE A 149 9.25 0.34 13.79
CA PHE A 149 7.82 0.17 13.74
C PHE A 149 7.52 -1.14 13.02
N SER A 150 6.62 -1.95 13.57
CA SER A 150 6.12 -3.14 12.89
C SER A 150 4.63 -3.32 13.14
N VAL A 151 3.97 -3.97 12.19
CA VAL A 151 2.54 -4.30 12.27
C VAL A 151 2.44 -5.81 12.37
N GLU A 152 1.79 -6.33 13.42
CA GLU A 152 1.45 -7.73 13.53
C GLU A 152 0.08 -7.98 12.88
N ILE A 153 0.05 -8.82 11.85
CA ILE A 153 -1.16 -9.17 11.10
C ILE A 153 -1.29 -10.68 11.09
N ASN A 154 -2.37 -11.21 11.67
CA ASN A 154 -2.63 -12.63 11.81
C ASN A 154 -1.42 -13.38 12.40
N GLY A 155 -0.83 -12.85 13.47
CA GLY A 155 0.32 -13.41 14.17
C GLY A 155 1.68 -13.27 13.47
N VAL A 156 1.76 -12.60 12.31
CA VAL A 156 3.02 -12.38 11.58
C VAL A 156 3.46 -10.93 11.70
N ASP A 157 4.73 -10.71 12.04
CA ASP A 157 5.31 -9.37 12.17
C ASP A 157 5.81 -8.85 10.81
N TYR A 158 5.35 -7.65 10.44
CA TYR A 158 5.80 -6.93 9.26
C TYR A 158 6.56 -5.67 9.69
N PRO A 159 7.90 -5.72 9.81
CA PRO A 159 8.71 -4.57 10.17
C PRO A 159 8.79 -3.58 9.01
N VAL A 160 8.74 -2.28 9.34
CA VAL A 160 8.93 -1.21 8.38
C VAL A 160 10.42 -0.90 8.25
N THR A 161 10.90 -0.72 7.02
CA THR A 161 12.31 -0.44 6.77
C THR A 161 12.72 0.93 7.32
N GLN A 162 13.96 1.03 7.85
CA GLN A 162 14.51 2.30 8.33
C GLN A 162 14.50 3.41 7.27
N PRO A 163 14.81 3.18 5.99
CA PRO A 163 14.75 4.23 4.97
C PRO A 163 13.34 4.76 4.67
N ASP A 164 12.30 3.96 4.93
CA ASP A 164 10.91 4.39 4.77
C ASP A 164 10.39 5.10 6.04
N LEU A 165 10.82 4.66 7.23
CA LEU A 165 10.51 5.33 8.51
C LEU A 165 11.26 6.65 8.67
N ILE A 166 12.59 6.67 8.46
CA ILE A 166 13.43 7.86 8.65
C ILE A 166 13.75 8.45 7.27
N ARG A 167 12.98 9.48 6.90
CA ARG A 167 13.11 10.11 5.58
C ARG A 167 14.20 11.15 5.62
N LYS A 168 15.08 11.08 4.61
CA LYS A 168 16.14 12.08 4.43
C LYS A 168 15.56 13.49 4.52
N PRO A 169 16.30 14.43 5.12
CA PRO A 169 15.86 15.81 5.22
C PRO A 169 15.52 16.33 3.83
N ASN A 170 14.33 16.89 3.67
CA ASN A 170 14.02 17.68 2.49
C ASN A 170 13.80 19.11 2.95
N PHE A 171 14.32 20.06 2.17
CA PHE A 171 14.42 21.46 2.58
C PHE A 171 13.05 22.10 2.90
N PHE A 172 11.95 21.48 2.46
CA PHE A 172 10.59 22.01 2.59
C PHE A 172 9.80 21.44 3.78
N THR A 173 10.23 20.34 4.40
CA THR A 173 9.39 19.65 5.40
C THR A 173 10.11 19.27 6.68
N SER A 174 11.45 19.41 6.76
CA SER A 174 12.21 19.06 7.95
C SER A 174 13.05 20.24 8.46
N ALA A 175 13.14 20.40 9.78
CA ALA A 175 14.04 21.37 10.39
C ALA A 175 15.50 21.02 10.05
N ASN A 176 16.38 22.02 10.03
CA ASN A 176 17.80 21.81 9.70
C ASN A 176 18.43 20.80 10.67
N GLY A 177 19.01 19.72 10.13
CA GLY A 177 19.61 18.62 10.89
C GLY A 177 18.65 17.48 11.27
N PHE A 178 17.34 17.63 11.07
CA PHE A 178 16.34 16.61 11.42
C PHE A 178 15.87 15.82 10.20
N CYS A 179 15.60 14.52 10.39
CA CYS A 179 14.86 13.69 9.45
C CYS A 179 13.42 13.54 9.90
N ASN A 180 12.49 13.57 8.95
CA ASN A 180 11.09 13.30 9.26
C ASN A 180 10.84 11.82 9.47
N VAL A 181 10.02 11.51 10.47
CA VAL A 181 9.54 10.15 10.68
C VAL A 181 8.27 9.92 9.87
N GLY A 182 8.16 8.77 9.21
CA GLY A 182 7.03 8.36 8.36
C GLY A 182 5.77 7.96 9.12
N ILE A 183 5.63 8.43 10.36
CA ILE A 183 4.49 8.20 11.26
C ILE A 183 3.92 9.56 11.64
N MET A 184 2.60 9.71 11.56
CA MET A 184 1.88 10.95 11.79
C MET A 184 0.62 10.74 12.62
N GLU A 185 0.12 11.81 13.22
CA GLU A 185 -1.19 11.81 13.85
C GLU A 185 -2.29 11.90 12.78
N SER A 186 -3.32 11.08 12.95
CA SER A 186 -4.50 11.10 12.10
C SER A 186 -5.42 12.27 12.48
N SER A 187 -5.76 13.13 11.51
CA SER A 187 -6.80 14.15 11.71
C SER A 187 -8.21 13.57 11.92
N LEU A 188 -8.43 12.31 11.54
CA LEU A 188 -9.71 11.61 11.68
C LEU A 188 -9.71 10.58 12.82
N GLY A 189 -8.62 10.50 13.62
CA GLY A 189 -8.51 9.52 14.70
C GLY A 189 -8.50 8.05 14.25
N GLU A 190 -8.11 7.77 13.01
CA GLU A 190 -8.04 6.43 12.43
C GLU A 190 -6.60 5.90 12.35
N TYR A 191 -6.48 4.58 12.22
CA TYR A 191 -5.23 3.93 11.89
C TYR A 191 -5.14 3.75 10.37
N VAL A 192 -4.07 4.26 9.76
CA VAL A 192 -3.85 4.12 8.31
C VAL A 192 -2.46 3.57 8.05
N LEU A 193 -2.39 2.51 7.25
CA LEU A 193 -1.15 1.92 6.77
C LEU A 193 -0.90 2.42 5.35
N GLY A 194 -0.19 3.56 5.28
CA GLY A 194 0.16 4.19 4.01
C GLY A 194 1.44 3.63 3.37
N ILE A 195 1.93 4.35 2.36
CA ILE A 195 3.12 4.01 1.57
C ILE A 195 4.35 3.66 2.43
N THR A 196 4.51 4.31 3.58
CA THR A 196 5.61 3.98 4.51
C THR A 196 5.59 2.51 4.92
N PHE A 197 4.44 1.98 5.30
CA PHE A 197 4.27 0.56 5.58
C PHE A 197 4.27 -0.28 4.30
N LEU A 198 3.52 0.16 3.28
CA LEU A 198 3.30 -0.62 2.05
C LEU A 198 4.56 -0.86 1.22
N ARG A 199 5.62 -0.08 1.41
CA ARG A 199 6.93 -0.34 0.77
C ARG A 199 7.71 -1.47 1.44
N SER A 200 7.35 -1.80 2.68
CA SER A 200 8.01 -2.85 3.46
C SER A 200 7.31 -4.20 3.36
N VAL A 201 6.20 -4.29 2.62
CA VAL A 201 5.45 -5.53 2.40
C VAL A 201 5.18 -5.77 0.92
N TYR A 202 5.02 -7.03 0.54
CA TYR A 202 4.26 -7.37 -0.66
C TYR A 202 2.78 -7.38 -0.27
N LEU A 203 1.99 -6.54 -0.94
CA LEU A 203 0.55 -6.45 -0.72
C LEU A 203 -0.18 -7.18 -1.84
N ALA A 204 -0.99 -8.16 -1.50
CA ALA A 204 -1.92 -8.80 -2.42
C ALA A 204 -3.36 -8.47 -2.04
N TYR A 205 -4.24 -8.42 -3.02
CA TYR A 205 -5.67 -8.33 -2.79
C TYR A 205 -6.40 -9.25 -3.75
N ARG A 206 -7.21 -10.13 -3.18
CA ARG A 206 -8.21 -10.91 -3.91
C ARG A 206 -9.53 -10.18 -3.79
N PHE A 207 -10.03 -9.62 -4.88
CA PHE A 207 -11.29 -8.87 -4.86
C PHE A 207 -12.50 -9.82 -4.87
N PRO A 208 -13.63 -9.45 -4.24
CA PRO A 208 -14.83 -10.29 -4.15
C PRO A 208 -15.36 -10.70 -5.54
N THR A 209 -15.56 -12.00 -5.74
CA THR A 209 -16.20 -12.56 -6.95
C THR A 209 -17.07 -13.75 -6.58
N GLY A 210 -18.26 -13.85 -7.18
CA GLY A 210 -19.22 -14.92 -6.88
C GLY A 210 -19.48 -15.09 -5.38
N SER A 211 -19.22 -16.29 -4.86
CA SER A 211 -19.36 -16.64 -3.44
C SER A 211 -18.14 -16.33 -2.58
N CYS A 212 -17.02 -15.90 -3.18
CA CYS A 212 -15.79 -15.66 -2.46
C CYS A 212 -15.68 -14.18 -2.05
N PRO A 213 -15.41 -13.89 -0.76
CA PRO A 213 -15.24 -12.53 -0.27
C PRO A 213 -13.85 -11.97 -0.64
N GLY A 214 -13.64 -10.71 -0.29
CA GLY A 214 -12.37 -10.02 -0.44
C GLY A 214 -11.36 -10.44 0.61
N TYR A 215 -10.10 -10.59 0.20
CA TYR A 215 -8.99 -10.94 1.08
C TYR A 215 -7.79 -10.03 0.82
N TRP A 216 -7.14 -9.61 1.89
CA TRP A 216 -5.85 -8.93 1.87
C TRP A 216 -4.74 -9.93 2.18
N GLY A 217 -3.67 -9.91 1.40
CA GLY A 217 -2.54 -10.81 1.53
C GLY A 217 -1.26 -10.03 1.81
N PHE A 218 -0.45 -10.53 2.73
CA PHE A 218 0.83 -9.92 3.10
C PHE A 218 1.95 -10.94 2.99
N ALA A 219 3.07 -10.54 2.42
CA ALA A 219 4.28 -11.35 2.36
C ALA A 219 5.54 -10.48 2.43
N THR A 220 6.68 -11.12 2.61
CA THR A 220 7.98 -10.44 2.50
C THR A 220 8.25 -10.11 1.03
N PRO A 221 8.44 -8.83 0.65
CA PRO A 221 8.78 -8.46 -0.72
C PRO A 221 10.20 -8.93 -1.06
N LYS A 222 10.37 -9.51 -2.26
CA LYS A 222 11.69 -9.89 -2.77
C LYS A 222 12.56 -8.67 -3.03
N GLY A 223 13.86 -8.79 -2.72
CA GLY A 223 14.85 -7.76 -3.02
C GLY A 223 14.76 -6.50 -2.14
N VAL A 224 14.08 -6.60 -1.00
CA VAL A 224 14.07 -5.57 0.05
C VAL A 224 14.76 -6.14 1.28
N ASP A 225 15.80 -5.45 1.76
CA ASP A 225 16.48 -5.81 3.00
C ASP A 225 15.59 -5.43 4.19
N LEU A 226 14.81 -6.40 4.67
CA LEU A 226 13.93 -6.23 5.82
C LEU A 226 14.60 -6.72 7.11
N PRO A 227 14.29 -6.09 8.26
CA PRO A 227 14.55 -6.69 9.55
C PRO A 227 13.92 -8.10 9.61
N THR A 228 14.60 -9.05 10.24
CA THR A 228 14.08 -10.41 10.37
C THR A 228 12.81 -10.39 11.22
N PRO A 229 11.65 -10.88 10.71
CA PRO A 229 10.43 -10.95 11.51
C PRO A 229 10.65 -11.86 12.72
N THR A 230 10.16 -11.42 13.89
CA THR A 230 10.17 -12.23 15.12
C THR A 230 9.20 -13.40 15.00
N ASN A 231 8.03 -13.18 14.40
CA ASN A 231 7.04 -14.21 14.10
C ASN A 231 6.78 -14.31 12.59
N ARG A 232 6.92 -15.52 12.03
CA ARG A 232 6.76 -15.78 10.59
C ARG A 232 5.56 -16.64 10.23
N LYS A 233 4.87 -17.22 11.21
CA LYS A 233 3.78 -18.18 10.95
C LYS A 233 2.41 -17.54 11.20
N PRO A 234 1.51 -17.57 10.20
CA PRO A 234 0.13 -17.15 10.40
C PRO A 234 -0.54 -17.90 11.56
N LYS A 235 -1.27 -17.17 12.40
CA LYS A 235 -2.06 -17.75 13.50
C LYS A 235 -3.21 -18.61 12.98
N ALA A 236 -3.81 -18.19 11.87
CA ALA A 236 -4.90 -18.91 11.22
C ALA A 236 -4.80 -18.80 9.70
N THR A 237 -5.53 -19.65 9.01
CA THR A 237 -5.79 -19.57 7.57
C THR A 237 -7.30 -19.41 7.38
N PRO A 238 -7.78 -18.55 6.46
CA PRO A 238 -9.20 -18.45 6.17
C PRO A 238 -9.82 -19.82 5.89
N THR A 239 -11.01 -20.08 6.41
CA THR A 239 -11.68 -21.39 6.31
C THR A 239 -12.02 -21.79 4.88
N ASP A 240 -12.23 -20.82 4.01
CA ASP A 240 -12.50 -20.98 2.57
C ASP A 240 -11.24 -20.80 1.70
N ALA A 241 -10.04 -20.77 2.30
CA ALA A 241 -8.79 -20.54 1.55
C ALA A 241 -8.58 -21.58 0.45
N SER A 242 -8.96 -22.83 0.67
CA SER A 242 -8.84 -23.90 -0.33
C SER A 242 -9.68 -23.67 -1.59
N THR A 243 -10.76 -22.90 -1.51
CA THR A 243 -11.62 -22.58 -2.64
C THR A 243 -11.40 -21.17 -3.18
N CYS A 244 -11.24 -20.18 -2.29
CA CYS A 244 -11.22 -18.77 -2.66
C CYS A 244 -9.82 -18.19 -2.86
N LEU A 245 -8.78 -18.88 -2.38
CA LEU A 245 -7.37 -18.47 -2.47
C LEU A 245 -6.50 -19.50 -3.22
N ALA A 246 -7.12 -20.47 -3.88
CA ALA A 246 -6.46 -21.41 -4.78
C ALA A 246 -6.26 -20.78 -6.16
N PHE A 247 -5.15 -20.05 -6.32
CA PHE A 247 -4.85 -19.35 -7.56
C PHE A 247 -4.07 -20.22 -8.55
N THR A 248 -4.39 -20.06 -9.83
CA THR A 248 -3.57 -20.61 -10.91
C THR A 248 -2.26 -19.83 -10.95
N ARG A 249 -1.14 -20.52 -10.72
CA ARG A 249 0.19 -19.90 -10.79
C ARG A 249 0.55 -19.64 -12.25
N PRO A 250 0.88 -18.40 -12.63
CA PRO A 250 1.39 -18.15 -13.98
C PRO A 250 2.74 -18.87 -14.14
N SER A 251 2.95 -19.51 -15.30
CA SER A 251 4.20 -20.22 -15.61
C SER A 251 5.35 -19.28 -15.98
N SER A 252 5.04 -18.00 -16.22
CA SER A 252 5.97 -16.90 -16.50
C SER A 252 5.28 -15.57 -16.21
N THR A 253 6.03 -14.48 -16.04
CA THR A 253 5.44 -13.14 -15.93
C THR A 253 4.53 -12.89 -17.15
N PRO A 254 3.22 -12.65 -16.95
CA PRO A 254 2.28 -12.48 -18.05
C PRO A 254 2.74 -11.34 -18.95
N THR A 255 3.07 -11.67 -20.20
CA THR A 255 3.32 -10.65 -21.22
C THR A 255 1.95 -10.24 -21.78
N PRO A 256 1.55 -8.96 -21.70
CA PRO A 256 0.27 -8.53 -22.22
C PRO A 256 0.21 -8.86 -23.72
N THR A 257 -0.65 -9.81 -24.08
CA THR A 257 -0.88 -10.17 -25.48
C THR A 257 -2.03 -9.31 -25.96
N ILE A 258 -1.74 -8.18 -26.60
CA ILE A 258 -2.76 -7.31 -27.19
C ILE A 258 -3.30 -8.03 -28.45
N LYS A 259 -4.29 -8.91 -28.27
CA LYS A 259 -5.01 -9.50 -29.41
C LYS A 259 -5.89 -8.43 -30.03
N SER A 260 -5.60 -8.10 -31.28
CA SER A 260 -6.31 -7.07 -32.02
C SER A 260 -7.69 -7.56 -32.47
N GLU A 261 -8.69 -7.51 -31.60
CA GLU A 261 -10.07 -7.76 -31.99
C GLU A 261 -10.94 -6.51 -31.73
N ASN A 262 -11.37 -5.89 -32.83
CA ASN A 262 -12.53 -5.00 -33.03
C ASN A 262 -12.78 -3.74 -32.18
N GLY A 263 -11.89 -3.35 -31.25
CA GLY A 263 -11.93 -2.01 -30.65
C GLY A 263 -11.26 -0.98 -31.55
N GLY A 264 -12.03 -0.05 -32.12
CA GLY A 264 -11.50 1.02 -32.98
C GLY A 264 -10.38 1.79 -32.28
N PHE A 265 -9.19 1.78 -32.88
CA PHE A 265 -8.11 2.66 -32.45
C PHE A 265 -8.53 4.11 -32.71
N THR A 266 -8.35 4.99 -31.73
CA THR A 266 -8.60 6.42 -31.94
C THR A 266 -7.53 7.07 -32.83
N GLY A 267 -6.44 6.36 -33.13
CA GLY A 267 -5.26 6.89 -33.81
C GLY A 267 -4.45 7.85 -32.93
N GLU A 268 -4.95 8.20 -31.74
CA GLU A 268 -4.23 9.01 -30.78
C GLU A 268 -3.16 8.18 -30.08
N LYS A 269 -1.93 8.70 -30.14
CA LYS A 269 -0.75 8.11 -29.54
C LYS A 269 -0.40 8.84 -28.26
N TYR A 270 -0.22 8.08 -27.19
CA TYR A 270 0.05 8.61 -25.87
C TYR A 270 1.47 8.24 -25.44
N ALA A 271 2.18 9.21 -24.88
CA ALA A 271 3.49 8.97 -24.30
C ALA A 271 3.38 8.03 -23.09
N VAL A 272 4.29 7.05 -23.01
CA VAL A 272 4.38 6.16 -21.85
C VAL A 272 5.12 6.91 -20.74
N TYR A 273 4.44 7.15 -19.62
CA TYR A 273 5.03 7.86 -18.48
C TYR A 273 6.30 7.15 -17.98
N GLY A 274 7.37 7.91 -17.77
CA GLY A 274 8.67 7.38 -17.34
C GLY A 274 9.50 6.74 -18.46
N ARG A 275 9.00 6.72 -19.70
CA ARG A 275 9.73 6.22 -20.87
C ARG A 275 9.60 7.20 -22.05
N PRO A 276 10.21 8.40 -21.94
CA PRO A 276 10.05 9.47 -22.93
C PRO A 276 10.60 9.12 -24.32
N ASN A 277 11.48 8.11 -24.39
CA ASN A 277 12.12 7.67 -25.63
C ASN A 277 11.48 6.39 -26.22
N ASP A 278 10.50 5.79 -25.53
CA ASP A 278 9.79 4.62 -26.05
C ASP A 278 8.77 5.04 -27.11
N ALA A 279 8.40 4.10 -27.97
CA ALA A 279 7.31 4.30 -28.91
C ALA A 279 6.04 4.65 -28.14
N GLN A 280 5.38 5.74 -28.55
CA GLN A 280 4.06 6.10 -28.03
C GLN A 280 3.07 4.98 -28.31
N VAL A 281 2.14 4.77 -27.38
CA VAL A 281 1.16 3.69 -27.45
C VAL A 281 -0.21 4.24 -27.84
N GLU A 282 -0.90 3.53 -28.73
CA GLU A 282 -2.30 3.82 -29.03
C GLU A 282 -3.17 3.15 -27.97
N LEU A 283 -4.04 3.94 -27.33
CA LEU A 283 -4.99 3.42 -26.36
C LEU A 283 -6.28 3.03 -27.07
N ARG A 284 -6.82 1.85 -26.77
CA ARG A 284 -8.09 1.37 -27.31
C ARG A 284 -9.27 1.82 -26.45
N GLY A 285 -10.39 2.11 -27.10
CA GLY A 285 -11.64 2.44 -26.41
C GLY A 285 -11.62 3.78 -25.68
N VAL A 286 -10.63 4.65 -25.92
CA VAL A 286 -10.60 6.00 -25.32
C VAL A 286 -11.82 6.82 -25.74
N ALA A 287 -12.28 6.66 -26.98
CA ALA A 287 -13.51 7.29 -27.45
C ALA A 287 -14.77 6.78 -26.73
N ASP A 288 -14.72 5.57 -26.17
CA ASP A 288 -15.82 4.94 -25.45
C ASP A 288 -15.73 5.18 -23.93
N LEU A 289 -14.62 5.78 -23.45
CA LEU A 289 -14.51 6.19 -22.06
C LEU A 289 -15.46 7.37 -21.84
N PRO A 290 -16.40 7.29 -20.88
CA PRO A 290 -17.20 8.45 -20.52
C PRO A 290 -16.25 9.56 -20.11
N ALA A 291 -16.48 10.78 -20.62
CA ALA A 291 -15.72 11.95 -20.23
C ALA A 291 -15.66 11.98 -18.70
N LEU A 292 -14.44 11.85 -18.15
CA LEU A 292 -14.22 11.97 -16.72
C LEU A 292 -14.69 13.36 -16.33
N LYS A 293 -15.87 13.46 -15.71
CA LYS A 293 -16.28 14.66 -15.02
C LYS A 293 -15.33 14.83 -13.85
N ALA A 294 -14.24 15.57 -14.07
CA ALA A 294 -13.44 16.10 -13.00
C ALA A 294 -14.36 17.01 -12.17
N ALA A 295 -14.86 16.48 -11.06
CA ALA A 295 -15.45 17.30 -10.03
C ALA A 295 -14.30 17.99 -9.30
N GLY A 296 -13.99 19.24 -9.67
CA GLY A 296 -13.07 20.07 -8.90
C GLY A 296 -12.22 21.05 -9.72
N ALA A 297 -12.69 22.29 -9.74
CA ALA A 297 -11.93 23.55 -9.81
C ALA A 297 -10.80 23.69 -10.84
N VAL A 298 -11.09 24.52 -11.85
CA VAL A 298 -10.10 25.36 -12.53
C VAL A 298 -9.41 26.22 -11.46
N TYR A 299 -8.14 25.95 -11.17
CA TYR A 299 -7.23 26.97 -10.65
C TYR A 299 -6.34 27.41 -11.80
N GLY A 300 -6.64 28.61 -12.32
CA GLY A 300 -5.75 29.33 -13.20
C GLY A 300 -4.49 29.73 -12.44
N PHE A 301 -3.35 29.57 -13.08
CA PHE A 301 -2.09 30.16 -12.63
C PHE A 301 -1.92 31.48 -13.39
N GLU A 302 -2.05 32.60 -12.69
CA GLU A 302 -1.44 33.88 -13.10
C GLU A 302 -0.25 34.14 -12.18
N GLY A 303 0.89 34.49 -12.78
CA GLY A 303 2.00 35.24 -12.15
C GLY A 303 3.00 34.43 -11.33
#